data_AF-A0AAU0KJY1-F1
#
_entry.id   AF-A0AAU0KJY1-F1
#
_cell.length_a   1.000
_cell.length_b   1.000
_cell.length_c   1.000
_cell.angle_alpha   90.00
_cell.angle_beta   90.00
_cell.angle_gamma   90.00
#
_symmetry.space_group_name_H-M   'P 1'
#
loop_
_entity.id
_entity.type
_entity.pdbx_description
1 polymer ?
#
loop_
_entity_poly.entity_id
_entity_poly.type
_entity_poly.pdbx_seq_one_letter_code
_entity_poly.pdbx_strand_id
1 'polypeptide(L)'
;MPTFNDDPVVSRTMTNIAPGINGESDLYNGVRGITHAPGHAAVAGISEVSNADPQGHPERNAGPGVFGQSEGAGVFGTSTTWVGVYGETAAKSGAGVWGTNKADGSGVVGISEGNGVGAGVYGEGRSLGPGGFFKSSTNEGVHGETNSQNTSAIAGIQLNEQSTGAGVYGAHTGGGPGGFFSSQTGVGLHGETNSPVLPAIVGIQRNSASTGAGIYGEHISGGTAGFFKGNVVITGDCFFPGADFAEDFTIRQEAVATPGTVMALSETGELVPCRVPYDTTVVGVVPGAGTFRTGITMDKQEESVARREPVALVGKVFCNADASYGAIEVGDLLTSSPTPGHAMKASDPARAFGSVIGKAMAPLDEGCGLIPILISLQ
;
A
#
# COMPACT_ATOMS: atom_id res chain seq x y z
N MET A 1 24.94 -44.65 -34.85
CA MET A 1 26.26 -44.30 -34.29
C MET A 1 27.26 -44.30 -35.43
N PRO A 2 28.06 -43.23 -35.64
CA PRO A 2 29.12 -43.31 -36.63
C PRO A 2 30.22 -44.24 -36.09
N THR A 3 30.64 -45.18 -36.92
CA THR A 3 31.79 -46.05 -36.65
C THR A 3 33.07 -45.29 -36.97
N PHE A 4 33.85 -44.95 -35.95
CA PHE A 4 35.19 -44.37 -36.06
C PHE A 4 36.13 -45.38 -36.72
N ASN A 5 36.28 -45.31 -38.05
CA ASN A 5 36.91 -46.39 -38.81
C ASN A 5 38.41 -46.23 -39.04
N ASP A 6 39.05 -45.13 -38.59
CA ASP A 6 40.48 -44.89 -38.81
C ASP A 6 41.17 -44.04 -37.71
N ASP A 7 40.67 -44.05 -36.47
CA ASP A 7 41.38 -43.37 -35.36
C ASP A 7 42.45 -44.31 -34.77
N PRO A 8 43.74 -43.92 -34.70
CA PRO A 8 44.74 -44.71 -34.01
C PRO A 8 44.38 -44.77 -32.51
N VAL A 9 44.00 -45.97 -32.05
CA VAL A 9 43.77 -46.21 -30.62
C VAL A 9 45.13 -46.21 -29.91
N VAL A 10 45.46 -45.10 -29.25
CA VAL A 10 46.74 -44.95 -28.51
C VAL A 10 46.78 -45.84 -27.26
N SER A 11 45.62 -46.15 -26.65
CA SER A 11 45.49 -47.07 -25.52
C SER A 11 44.06 -47.60 -25.38
N ARG A 12 43.90 -48.88 -25.00
CA ARG A 12 42.61 -49.52 -24.68
C ARG A 12 42.80 -50.52 -23.53
N THR A 13 42.05 -50.34 -22.46
CA THR A 13 42.04 -51.25 -21.31
C THR A 13 40.78 -52.11 -21.34
N MET A 14 40.91 -53.44 -21.22
CA MET A 14 39.78 -54.41 -21.20
C MET A 14 39.64 -55.12 -19.84
N THR A 15 40.33 -54.66 -18.81
CA THR A 15 40.24 -55.18 -17.44
C THR A 15 39.39 -54.26 -16.58
N ASN A 16 38.67 -54.81 -15.60
CA ASN A 16 37.58 -54.11 -14.91
C ASN A 16 38.00 -52.96 -13.96
N ILE A 17 39.29 -52.60 -13.87
CA ILE A 17 39.80 -51.75 -12.77
C ILE A 17 40.98 -50.83 -13.14
N ALA A 18 41.24 -50.52 -14.41
CA ALA A 18 42.38 -49.66 -14.80
C ALA A 18 41.98 -48.55 -15.80
N PRO A 19 42.51 -47.32 -15.65
CA PRO A 19 42.22 -46.23 -16.57
C PRO A 19 42.81 -46.49 -17.97
N GLY A 20 42.17 -45.96 -19.00
CA GLY A 20 42.68 -46.06 -20.38
C GLY A 20 43.94 -45.22 -20.60
N ILE A 21 44.05 -44.06 -19.95
CA ILE A 21 45.21 -43.15 -19.97
C ILE A 21 45.38 -42.57 -18.56
N ASN A 22 46.61 -42.58 -18.04
CA ASN A 22 46.96 -41.90 -16.77
C ASN A 22 48.03 -40.83 -17.06
N GLY A 23 47.72 -39.56 -16.84
CA GLY A 23 48.65 -38.44 -17.03
C GLY A 23 48.90 -37.72 -15.71
N GLU A 24 50.15 -37.74 -15.23
CA GLU A 24 50.59 -37.15 -13.95
C GLU A 24 51.68 -36.10 -14.21
N SER A 25 51.61 -34.96 -13.51
CA SER A 25 52.61 -33.90 -13.62
C SER A 25 52.67 -33.06 -12.36
N ASP A 26 53.87 -32.86 -11.82
CA ASP A 26 54.11 -32.00 -10.65
C ASP A 26 54.29 -30.52 -11.01
N LEU A 27 54.49 -30.21 -12.29
CA LEU A 27 54.91 -28.87 -12.76
C LEU A 27 53.95 -28.26 -13.80
N TYR A 28 53.01 -29.04 -14.37
CA TYR A 28 52.11 -28.59 -15.43
C TYR A 28 50.82 -29.45 -15.55
N ASN A 29 50.13 -29.39 -16.69
CA ASN A 29 48.91 -30.18 -16.95
C ASN A 29 49.24 -31.68 -17.16
N GLY A 30 48.58 -32.56 -16.41
CA GLY A 30 48.71 -34.02 -16.57
C GLY A 30 48.21 -34.55 -17.93
N VAL A 31 47.13 -33.96 -18.48
CA VAL A 31 46.62 -34.24 -19.83
C VAL A 31 46.21 -32.92 -20.50
N ARG A 32 46.68 -32.67 -21.74
CA ARG A 32 46.35 -31.45 -22.52
C ARG A 32 45.89 -31.81 -23.93
N GLY A 33 44.63 -31.54 -24.25
CA GLY A 33 44.13 -31.54 -25.63
C GLY A 33 44.17 -30.13 -26.24
N ILE A 34 44.54 -30.02 -27.51
CA ILE A 34 44.47 -28.78 -28.31
C ILE A 34 43.84 -29.14 -29.65
N THR A 35 42.78 -28.45 -30.05
CA THR A 35 42.19 -28.60 -31.39
C THR A 35 42.12 -27.24 -32.10
N HIS A 36 42.42 -27.24 -33.39
CA HIS A 36 42.22 -26.09 -34.28
C HIS A 36 41.07 -26.34 -35.27
N ALA A 37 40.39 -27.49 -35.14
CA ALA A 37 39.28 -27.85 -36.01
C ALA A 37 37.99 -27.14 -35.56
N PRO A 38 37.27 -26.44 -36.46
CA PRO A 38 36.00 -25.79 -36.12
C PRO A 38 34.99 -26.79 -35.55
N GLY A 39 34.36 -26.46 -34.42
CA GLY A 39 33.25 -27.23 -33.83
C GLY A 39 33.62 -28.55 -33.13
N HIS A 40 34.90 -28.87 -32.97
CA HIS A 40 35.34 -30.12 -32.33
C HIS A 40 35.87 -29.87 -30.91
N ALA A 41 35.75 -30.86 -30.03
CA ALA A 41 36.30 -30.81 -28.68
C ALA A 41 37.79 -31.16 -28.65
N ALA A 42 38.57 -30.44 -27.84
CA ALA A 42 39.99 -30.75 -27.62
C ALA A 42 40.18 -32.01 -26.74
N VAL A 43 39.23 -32.26 -25.84
CA VAL A 43 39.10 -33.46 -25.00
C VAL A 43 37.61 -33.77 -24.90
N ALA A 44 37.20 -35.00 -25.24
CA ALA A 44 35.80 -35.44 -25.16
C ALA A 44 35.69 -36.65 -24.23
N GLY A 45 34.85 -36.53 -23.20
CA GLY A 45 34.51 -37.63 -22.30
C GLY A 45 33.11 -38.15 -22.60
N ILE A 46 33.00 -39.38 -23.10
CA ILE A 46 31.73 -40.06 -23.38
C ILE A 46 31.63 -41.26 -22.44
N SER A 47 30.58 -41.31 -21.64
CA SER A 47 30.24 -42.47 -20.81
C SER A 47 28.90 -43.00 -21.26
N GLU A 48 28.93 -44.11 -21.98
CA GLU A 48 27.75 -44.83 -22.47
C GLU A 48 27.81 -46.27 -21.97
N VAL A 49 26.66 -46.89 -21.75
CA VAL A 49 26.56 -48.34 -21.55
C VAL A 49 26.32 -48.98 -22.92
N SER A 50 27.36 -49.55 -23.53
CA SER A 50 27.21 -50.34 -24.75
C SER A 50 26.75 -51.77 -24.43
N ASN A 51 25.94 -52.35 -25.32
CA ASN A 51 25.11 -53.53 -25.06
C ASN A 51 25.87 -54.81 -24.63
N ALA A 52 25.20 -55.56 -23.75
CA ALA A 52 25.34 -56.99 -23.40
C ALA A 52 26.63 -57.44 -22.68
N ASP A 53 26.61 -57.32 -21.36
CA ASP A 53 27.36 -58.23 -20.48
C ASP A 53 26.81 -59.68 -20.63
N PRO A 54 27.61 -60.66 -21.07
CA PRO A 54 27.21 -62.07 -21.11
C PRO A 54 27.07 -62.72 -19.72
N GLN A 55 27.53 -62.07 -18.65
CA GLN A 55 27.66 -62.62 -17.29
C GLN A 55 26.70 -62.03 -16.24
N GLY A 56 25.84 -61.07 -16.60
CA GLY A 56 24.64 -60.72 -15.84
C GLY A 56 24.85 -59.87 -14.57
N HIS A 57 25.80 -58.92 -14.55
CA HIS A 57 25.97 -58.03 -13.40
C HIS A 57 24.85 -56.97 -13.27
N PRO A 58 24.40 -56.62 -12.04
CA PRO A 58 23.09 -56.01 -11.81
C PRO A 58 23.06 -54.47 -11.80
N GLU A 59 24.18 -53.76 -11.94
CA GLU A 59 24.21 -52.30 -11.83
C GLU A 59 24.62 -51.65 -13.16
N ARG A 60 23.63 -51.16 -13.92
CA ARG A 60 23.80 -50.56 -15.27
C ARG A 60 23.50 -49.06 -15.26
N ASN A 61 24.38 -48.26 -14.67
CA ASN A 61 24.30 -46.80 -14.75
C ASN A 61 25.54 -46.25 -15.45
N ALA A 62 25.34 -45.38 -16.46
CA ALA A 62 26.44 -44.62 -17.05
C ALA A 62 27.07 -43.70 -15.99
N GLY A 63 28.40 -43.58 -16.00
CA GLY A 63 29.12 -42.63 -15.16
C GLY A 63 29.09 -41.21 -15.75
N PRO A 64 29.67 -40.22 -15.06
CA PRO A 64 29.86 -38.89 -15.64
C PRO A 64 30.83 -38.97 -16.85
N GLY A 65 30.53 -38.25 -17.93
CA GLY A 65 31.46 -38.11 -19.05
C GLY A 65 32.77 -37.40 -18.64
N VAL A 66 32.69 -36.44 -17.70
CA VAL A 66 33.83 -35.75 -17.09
C VAL A 66 33.60 -35.65 -15.59
N PHE A 67 34.57 -36.09 -14.78
CA PHE A 67 34.56 -35.96 -13.33
C PHE A 67 35.78 -35.15 -12.88
N GLY A 68 35.55 -33.98 -12.27
CA GLY A 68 36.59 -33.10 -11.76
C GLY A 68 36.53 -32.96 -10.24
N GLN A 69 37.65 -33.18 -9.56
CA GLN A 69 37.82 -32.95 -8.13
C GLN A 69 39.07 -32.09 -7.92
N SER A 70 38.96 -31.02 -7.13
CA SER A 70 40.04 -30.05 -6.90
C SER A 70 39.84 -29.33 -5.57
N GLU A 71 40.93 -28.83 -4.97
CA GLU A 71 40.88 -27.82 -3.90
C GLU A 71 40.55 -26.42 -4.44
N GLY A 72 40.78 -26.21 -5.75
CA GLY A 72 40.32 -25.05 -6.51
C GLY A 72 39.06 -25.33 -7.32
N ALA A 73 38.92 -24.73 -8.51
CA ALA A 73 37.79 -25.02 -9.40
C ALA A 73 37.89 -26.48 -9.90
N GLY A 74 36.87 -27.30 -9.63
CA GLY A 74 36.78 -28.67 -10.15
C GLY A 74 36.58 -28.73 -11.67
N VAL A 75 35.85 -27.74 -12.23
CA VAL A 75 35.66 -27.50 -13.67
C VAL A 75 35.69 -25.99 -13.91
N PHE A 76 36.48 -25.52 -14.89
CA PHE A 76 36.62 -24.11 -15.25
C PHE A 76 36.41 -23.92 -16.75
N GLY A 77 35.31 -23.28 -17.15
CA GLY A 77 34.96 -23.03 -18.56
C GLY A 77 34.95 -21.55 -18.89
N THR A 78 35.74 -21.12 -19.88
CA THR A 78 35.74 -19.76 -20.42
C THR A 78 35.40 -19.79 -21.91
N SER A 79 34.57 -18.84 -22.36
CA SER A 79 34.22 -18.67 -23.77
C SER A 79 34.13 -17.18 -24.07
N THR A 80 34.69 -16.75 -25.20
CA THR A 80 34.69 -15.34 -25.62
C THR A 80 33.55 -15.01 -26.59
N THR A 81 32.88 -16.03 -27.12
CA THR A 81 31.88 -15.88 -28.19
C THR A 81 30.55 -16.54 -27.86
N TRP A 82 30.50 -17.45 -26.87
CA TRP A 82 29.29 -18.21 -26.55
C TRP A 82 29.26 -18.71 -25.10
N VAL A 83 28.65 -19.88 -24.83
CA VAL A 83 28.47 -20.44 -23.49
C VAL A 83 29.79 -20.97 -22.93
N GLY A 84 30.13 -20.61 -21.69
CA GLY A 84 31.30 -21.14 -20.97
C GLY A 84 31.10 -22.55 -20.42
N VAL A 85 29.91 -22.84 -19.88
CA VAL A 85 29.48 -24.17 -19.41
C VAL A 85 28.00 -24.39 -19.78
N TYR A 86 27.72 -25.46 -20.54
CA TYR A 86 26.37 -25.82 -20.98
C TYR A 86 25.94 -27.13 -20.31
N GLY A 87 24.75 -27.15 -19.71
CA GLY A 87 24.16 -28.34 -19.09
C GLY A 87 22.73 -28.55 -19.58
N GLU A 88 22.46 -29.71 -20.16
CA GLU A 88 21.15 -30.13 -20.68
C GLU A 88 20.81 -31.53 -20.16
N THR A 89 19.53 -31.78 -19.91
CA THR A 89 19.05 -33.12 -19.53
C THR A 89 17.68 -33.39 -20.12
N ALA A 90 17.49 -34.61 -20.63
CA ALA A 90 16.18 -35.12 -21.05
C ALA A 90 15.46 -35.92 -19.93
N ALA A 91 16.06 -35.98 -18.73
CA ALA A 91 15.48 -36.72 -17.61
C ALA A 91 14.25 -36.00 -17.06
N LYS A 92 13.17 -36.76 -16.78
CA LYS A 92 11.90 -36.22 -16.24
C LYS A 92 12.03 -35.45 -14.93
N SER A 93 13.12 -35.66 -14.19
CA SER A 93 13.39 -35.06 -12.87
C SER A 93 14.86 -34.67 -12.68
N GLY A 94 15.63 -34.56 -13.77
CA GLY A 94 17.03 -34.13 -13.71
C GLY A 94 17.15 -32.61 -13.76
N ALA A 95 18.23 -32.06 -13.23
CA ALA A 95 18.63 -30.67 -13.47
C ALA A 95 19.74 -30.63 -14.52
N GLY A 96 19.66 -29.71 -15.48
CA GLY A 96 20.74 -29.50 -16.46
C GLY A 96 22.02 -29.00 -15.79
N VAL A 97 21.90 -28.16 -14.75
CA VAL A 97 22.99 -27.70 -13.88
C VAL A 97 22.51 -27.71 -12.44
N TRP A 98 23.30 -28.29 -11.51
CA TRP A 98 22.97 -28.36 -10.08
C TRP A 98 24.12 -27.80 -9.24
N GLY A 99 23.90 -26.67 -8.59
CA GLY A 99 24.85 -26.07 -7.65
C GLY A 99 24.46 -26.34 -6.20
N THR A 100 25.40 -26.75 -5.36
CA THR A 100 25.19 -26.91 -3.92
C THR A 100 26.42 -26.45 -3.17
N ASN A 101 26.22 -25.54 -2.21
CA ASN A 101 27.22 -25.21 -1.22
C ASN A 101 26.83 -25.93 0.10
N LYS A 102 27.76 -26.66 0.71
CA LYS A 102 27.53 -27.38 1.99
C LYS A 102 28.04 -26.61 3.22
N ALA A 103 28.53 -25.40 3.00
CA ALA A 103 28.98 -24.47 4.02
C ALA A 103 28.13 -23.18 3.91
N ASP A 104 28.75 -22.00 4.01
CA ASP A 104 28.06 -20.71 4.10
C ASP A 104 28.07 -19.90 2.79
N GLY A 105 28.50 -20.51 1.68
CA GLY A 105 28.60 -19.85 0.38
C GLY A 105 27.34 -19.97 -0.48
N SER A 106 27.32 -19.26 -1.61
CA SER A 106 26.27 -19.41 -2.62
C SER A 106 26.41 -20.73 -3.38
N GLY A 107 25.29 -21.42 -3.64
CA GLY A 107 25.28 -22.61 -4.49
C GLY A 107 25.48 -22.27 -5.98
N VAL A 108 24.88 -21.16 -6.44
CA VAL A 108 25.00 -20.62 -7.80
C VAL A 108 25.02 -19.10 -7.72
N VAL A 109 25.89 -18.45 -8.49
CA VAL A 109 25.99 -16.99 -8.60
C VAL A 109 25.94 -16.62 -10.08
N GLY A 110 25.04 -15.72 -10.46
CA GLY A 110 24.95 -15.18 -11.82
C GLY A 110 25.17 -13.67 -11.81
N ILE A 111 26.19 -13.19 -12.50
CA ILE A 111 26.57 -11.78 -12.60
C ILE A 111 26.65 -11.40 -14.07
N SER A 112 26.07 -10.25 -14.43
CA SER A 112 26.18 -9.65 -15.77
C SER A 112 26.76 -8.25 -15.63
N GLU A 113 28.01 -8.04 -16.07
CA GLU A 113 28.76 -6.79 -15.88
C GLU A 113 28.77 -5.87 -17.11
N GLY A 114 28.19 -6.32 -18.24
CA GLY A 114 28.17 -5.55 -19.47
C GLY A 114 27.23 -4.33 -19.38
N ASN A 115 27.53 -3.28 -20.15
CA ASN A 115 26.69 -2.07 -20.26
C ASN A 115 25.36 -2.28 -21.03
N GLY A 116 24.98 -3.54 -21.28
CA GLY A 116 23.75 -3.92 -21.99
C GLY A 116 22.64 -4.38 -21.05
N VAL A 117 21.53 -4.89 -21.61
CA VAL A 117 20.32 -5.30 -20.86
C VAL A 117 20.39 -6.76 -20.37
N GLY A 118 21.59 -7.28 -20.09
CA GLY A 118 21.78 -8.69 -19.72
C GLY A 118 21.30 -8.98 -18.29
N ALA A 119 20.57 -10.08 -18.11
CA ALA A 119 20.20 -10.57 -16.77
C ALA A 119 21.34 -11.44 -16.19
N GLY A 120 21.69 -11.24 -14.92
CA GLY A 120 22.64 -12.11 -14.22
C GLY A 120 22.13 -13.55 -14.11
N VAL A 121 20.82 -13.73 -13.91
CA VAL A 121 20.11 -15.02 -13.94
C VAL A 121 18.79 -14.83 -14.70
N TYR A 122 18.53 -15.67 -15.70
CA TYR A 122 17.27 -15.71 -16.45
C TYR A 122 16.63 -17.09 -16.30
N GLY A 123 15.43 -17.15 -15.74
CA GLY A 123 14.66 -18.38 -15.56
C GLY A 123 13.32 -18.31 -16.28
N GLU A 124 13.00 -19.32 -17.10
CA GLU A 124 11.75 -19.41 -17.86
C GLU A 124 11.16 -20.82 -17.72
N GLY A 125 9.89 -20.91 -17.32
CA GLY A 125 9.13 -22.17 -17.28
C GLY A 125 8.10 -22.20 -18.41
N ARG A 126 8.26 -23.12 -19.37
CA ARG A 126 7.32 -23.31 -20.50
C ARG A 126 6.32 -24.46 -20.30
N SER A 127 6.26 -25.00 -19.08
CA SER A 127 5.36 -26.11 -18.71
C SER A 127 4.35 -25.65 -17.66
N LEU A 128 3.55 -26.57 -17.13
CA LEU A 128 2.59 -26.29 -16.06
C LEU A 128 3.25 -25.89 -14.72
N GLY A 129 4.56 -26.11 -14.58
CA GLY A 129 5.32 -25.74 -13.38
C GLY A 129 5.74 -24.26 -13.35
N PRO A 130 6.17 -23.76 -12.18
CA PRO A 130 6.63 -22.37 -12.06
C PRO A 130 7.96 -22.14 -12.80
N GLY A 131 8.19 -20.91 -13.30
CA GLY A 131 9.47 -20.52 -13.88
C GLY A 131 10.61 -20.38 -12.87
N GLY A 132 10.28 -20.22 -11.59
CA GLY A 132 11.22 -20.20 -10.46
C GLY A 132 10.51 -20.49 -9.15
N PHE A 133 11.23 -21.09 -8.18
CA PHE A 133 10.70 -21.41 -6.86
C PHE A 133 11.75 -21.06 -5.79
N PHE A 134 11.43 -20.10 -4.92
CA PHE A 134 12.34 -19.58 -3.91
C PHE A 134 11.76 -19.82 -2.51
N LYS A 135 12.56 -20.40 -1.62
CA LYS A 135 12.14 -20.71 -0.25
C LYS A 135 13.30 -20.47 0.71
N SER A 136 13.00 -19.76 1.80
CA SER A 136 13.90 -19.58 2.94
C SER A 136 13.18 -19.91 4.23
N SER A 137 13.90 -20.43 5.23
CA SER A 137 13.32 -20.79 6.53
C SER A 137 13.62 -19.77 7.63
N THR A 138 14.65 -18.93 7.42
CA THR A 138 15.19 -18.04 8.47
C THR A 138 15.37 -16.61 7.99
N ASN A 139 15.26 -16.35 6.68
CA ASN A 139 15.45 -15.03 6.10
C ASN A 139 14.45 -14.80 4.95
N GLU A 140 14.59 -13.69 4.22
CA GLU A 140 13.85 -13.41 3.00
C GLU A 140 14.00 -14.52 1.96
N GLY A 141 12.88 -14.89 1.31
CA GLY A 141 12.90 -15.84 0.20
C GLY A 141 13.38 -15.20 -1.10
N VAL A 142 13.00 -13.94 -1.32
CA VAL A 142 13.37 -13.13 -2.48
C VAL A 142 13.66 -11.72 -2.00
N HIS A 143 14.81 -11.18 -2.41
CA HIS A 143 15.22 -9.81 -2.15
C HIS A 143 15.43 -9.11 -3.49
N GLY A 144 14.77 -7.96 -3.70
CA GLY A 144 14.84 -7.20 -4.93
C GLY A 144 15.14 -5.74 -4.66
N GLU A 145 16.22 -5.23 -5.26
CA GLU A 145 16.67 -3.84 -5.15
C GLU A 145 16.98 -3.28 -6.54
N THR A 146 16.78 -1.98 -6.71
CA THR A 146 17.18 -1.27 -7.92
C THR A 146 17.50 0.18 -7.61
N ASN A 147 18.51 0.73 -8.29
CA ASN A 147 18.81 2.18 -8.29
C ASN A 147 18.26 2.87 -9.55
N SER A 148 17.43 2.18 -10.33
CA SER A 148 16.81 2.73 -11.53
C SER A 148 15.81 3.82 -11.18
N GLN A 149 15.73 4.84 -12.03
CA GLN A 149 14.76 5.94 -11.88
C GLN A 149 13.34 5.56 -12.34
N ASN A 150 13.20 4.54 -13.18
CA ASN A 150 11.98 4.31 -13.97
C ASN A 150 11.48 2.85 -13.95
N THR A 151 12.08 1.98 -13.14
CA THR A 151 11.73 0.55 -13.14
C THR A 151 11.49 0.06 -11.72
N SER A 152 10.50 -0.82 -11.56
CA SER A 152 10.24 -1.50 -10.29
C SER A 152 11.38 -2.45 -9.92
N ALA A 153 11.68 -2.58 -8.63
CA ALA A 153 12.60 -3.61 -8.13
C ALA A 153 12.04 -5.03 -8.32
N ILE A 154 10.72 -5.19 -8.09
CA ILE A 154 9.97 -6.44 -8.27
C ILE A 154 8.65 -6.09 -8.95
N ALA A 155 8.26 -6.85 -9.97
CA ALA A 155 6.97 -6.72 -10.65
C ALA A 155 6.30 -8.09 -10.79
N GLY A 156 5.02 -8.18 -10.40
CA GLY A 156 4.15 -9.33 -10.68
C GLY A 156 3.08 -8.95 -11.69
N ILE A 157 3.10 -9.58 -12.86
CA ILE A 157 2.21 -9.27 -13.98
C ILE A 157 1.54 -10.56 -14.43
N GLN A 158 0.20 -10.57 -14.43
CA GLN A 158 -0.58 -11.66 -15.01
C GLN A 158 -1.04 -11.28 -16.42
N LEU A 159 -0.53 -11.99 -17.43
CA LEU A 159 -0.72 -11.62 -18.85
C LEU A 159 -2.01 -12.18 -19.47
N ASN A 160 -2.65 -13.16 -18.82
CA ASN A 160 -3.91 -13.70 -19.30
C ASN A 160 -5.07 -12.82 -18.85
N GLU A 161 -5.67 -12.09 -19.80
CA GLU A 161 -6.81 -11.18 -19.59
C GLU A 161 -8.07 -11.87 -19.04
N GLN A 162 -8.19 -13.19 -19.21
CA GLN A 162 -9.29 -13.98 -18.67
C GLN A 162 -9.00 -14.58 -17.29
N SER A 163 -7.79 -14.39 -16.75
CA SER A 163 -7.39 -14.94 -15.46
C SER A 163 -8.14 -14.28 -14.31
N THR A 164 -8.60 -15.10 -13.36
CA THR A 164 -9.12 -14.63 -12.06
C THR A 164 -8.07 -14.68 -10.95
N GLY A 165 -6.87 -15.20 -11.24
CA GLY A 165 -5.76 -15.24 -10.28
C GLY A 165 -5.10 -13.87 -10.08
N ALA A 166 -4.56 -13.65 -8.88
CA ALA A 166 -3.84 -12.42 -8.55
C ALA A 166 -2.47 -12.38 -9.24
N GLY A 167 -2.08 -11.20 -9.76
CA GLY A 167 -0.72 -10.99 -10.27
C GLY A 167 0.35 -11.08 -9.17
N VAL A 168 -0.01 -10.68 -7.95
CA VAL A 168 0.79 -10.86 -6.73
C VAL A 168 -0.14 -11.34 -5.62
N TYR A 169 0.22 -12.44 -4.96
CA TYR A 169 -0.47 -12.94 -3.77
C TYR A 169 0.50 -12.94 -2.59
N GLY A 170 0.20 -12.13 -1.58
CA GLY A 170 0.94 -12.09 -0.32
C GLY A 170 0.05 -12.56 0.84
N ALA A 171 0.59 -13.42 1.71
CA ALA A 171 -0.10 -13.91 2.89
C ALA A 171 0.86 -14.04 4.06
N HIS A 172 0.40 -13.68 5.25
CA HIS A 172 1.13 -13.87 6.50
C HIS A 172 0.24 -14.60 7.50
N THR A 173 0.76 -15.68 8.09
CA THR A 173 0.00 -16.54 9.01
C THR A 173 0.27 -16.25 10.49
N GLY A 174 1.25 -15.40 10.80
CA GLY A 174 1.55 -14.94 12.17
C GLY A 174 0.93 -13.57 12.49
N GLY A 175 1.53 -12.82 13.43
CA GLY A 175 1.02 -11.51 13.87
C GLY A 175 1.49 -10.25 13.12
N GLY A 176 2.50 -10.34 12.26
CA GLY A 176 2.97 -9.23 11.40
C GLY A 176 2.06 -8.90 10.21
N PRO A 177 2.33 -7.80 9.49
CA PRO A 177 1.56 -7.40 8.32
C PRO A 177 1.78 -8.36 7.14
N GLY A 178 0.73 -8.62 6.36
CA GLY A 178 0.85 -9.38 5.10
C GLY A 178 1.56 -8.62 3.97
N GLY A 179 1.60 -7.29 4.07
CA GLY A 179 2.35 -6.39 3.19
C GLY A 179 2.57 -5.05 3.90
N PHE A 180 3.72 -4.43 3.66
CA PHE A 180 4.09 -3.14 4.24
C PHE A 180 4.62 -2.24 3.12
N PHE A 181 3.93 -1.13 2.88
CA PHE A 181 4.26 -0.20 1.79
C PHE A 181 4.53 1.18 2.37
N SER A 182 5.70 1.74 2.08
CA SER A 182 6.13 3.05 2.55
C SER A 182 6.83 3.81 1.42
N SER A 183 6.56 5.10 1.35
CA SER A 183 7.12 6.01 0.36
C SER A 183 7.34 7.36 1.02
N GLN A 184 8.49 7.99 0.75
CA GLN A 184 8.83 9.29 1.34
C GLN A 184 8.13 10.46 0.66
N THR A 185 7.93 10.39 -0.66
CA THR A 185 7.45 11.52 -1.48
C THR A 185 6.28 11.15 -2.39
N GLY A 186 6.17 9.88 -2.79
CA GLY A 186 5.09 9.36 -3.61
C GLY A 186 3.97 8.70 -2.80
N VAL A 187 2.96 8.19 -3.51
CA VAL A 187 1.86 7.43 -2.94
C VAL A 187 2.35 6.07 -2.42
N GLY A 188 1.98 5.71 -1.19
CA GLY A 188 2.33 4.41 -0.61
C GLY A 188 1.56 3.23 -1.24
N LEU A 189 0.28 3.41 -1.55
CA LEU A 189 -0.58 2.43 -2.21
C LEU A 189 -1.49 3.10 -3.25
N HIS A 190 -1.40 2.65 -4.50
CA HIS A 190 -2.25 3.11 -5.60
C HIS A 190 -3.05 1.93 -6.16
N GLY A 191 -4.38 2.08 -6.22
CA GLY A 191 -5.28 1.03 -6.71
C GLY A 191 -6.22 1.58 -7.78
N GLU A 192 -6.27 0.89 -8.92
CA GLU A 192 -7.17 1.21 -10.04
C GLU A 192 -7.86 -0.06 -10.52
N THR A 193 -9.10 0.08 -11.00
CA THR A 193 -9.83 -1.00 -11.64
C THR A 193 -10.82 -0.44 -12.66
N ASN A 194 -10.99 -1.15 -13.77
CA ASN A 194 -12.06 -0.89 -14.75
C ASN A 194 -13.26 -1.82 -14.54
N SER A 195 -13.30 -2.55 -13.42
CA SER A 195 -14.42 -3.46 -13.12
C SER A 195 -15.73 -2.68 -12.93
N PRO A 196 -16.85 -3.13 -13.54
CA PRO A 196 -18.15 -2.48 -13.35
C PRO A 196 -18.79 -2.74 -11.99
N VAL A 197 -18.26 -3.67 -11.19
CA VAL A 197 -18.91 -4.14 -9.95
C VAL A 197 -17.96 -4.31 -8.76
N LEU A 198 -16.64 -4.33 -9.00
CA LEU A 198 -15.66 -4.53 -7.93
C LEU A 198 -15.01 -3.20 -7.54
N PRO A 199 -14.74 -2.98 -6.25
CA PRO A 199 -13.98 -1.83 -5.78
C PRO A 199 -12.50 -1.95 -6.15
N ALA A 200 -11.81 -0.81 -6.26
CA ALA A 200 -10.37 -0.77 -6.49
C ALA A 200 -9.56 -1.23 -5.26
N ILE A 201 -10.01 -0.90 -4.05
CA ILE A 201 -9.35 -1.25 -2.78
C ILE A 201 -10.41 -1.75 -1.78
N VAL A 202 -10.07 -2.81 -1.04
CA VAL A 202 -10.94 -3.45 -0.04
C VAL A 202 -10.19 -3.62 1.28
N GLY A 203 -10.78 -3.16 2.39
CA GLY A 203 -10.32 -3.45 3.74
C GLY A 203 -11.39 -4.20 4.54
N ILE A 204 -11.06 -5.40 5.03
CA ILE A 204 -11.99 -6.25 5.79
C ILE A 204 -11.30 -6.77 7.05
N GLN A 205 -11.84 -6.42 8.22
CA GLN A 205 -11.49 -7.09 9.47
C GLN A 205 -12.37 -8.32 9.64
N ARG A 206 -11.78 -9.51 9.52
CA ARG A 206 -12.54 -10.78 9.54
C ARG A 206 -12.78 -11.33 10.95
N ASN A 207 -12.09 -10.81 11.95
CA ASN A 207 -12.29 -11.21 13.34
C ASN A 207 -13.52 -10.49 13.91
N SER A 208 -14.61 -11.23 14.12
CA SER A 208 -15.88 -10.69 14.64
C SER A 208 -15.79 -10.15 16.06
N ALA A 209 -14.75 -10.50 16.82
CA ALA A 209 -14.49 -9.96 18.15
C ALA A 209 -13.55 -8.73 18.14
N SER A 210 -13.04 -8.35 16.97
CA SER A 210 -12.14 -7.20 16.84
C SER A 210 -12.92 -5.89 17.00
N THR A 211 -12.32 -4.93 17.69
CA THR A 211 -12.76 -3.53 17.74
C THR A 211 -12.03 -2.64 16.72
N GLY A 212 -11.07 -3.21 15.98
CA GLY A 212 -10.27 -2.49 14.99
C GLY A 212 -11.07 -2.18 13.71
N ALA A 213 -10.75 -1.05 13.08
CA ALA A 213 -11.38 -0.64 11.83
C ALA A 213 -10.95 -1.53 10.65
N GLY A 214 -11.84 -1.68 9.66
CA GLY A 214 -11.52 -2.27 8.35
C GLY A 214 -10.42 -1.50 7.63
N ILE A 215 -10.47 -0.17 7.73
CA ILE A 215 -9.51 0.77 7.17
C ILE A 215 -9.25 1.84 8.23
N TYR A 216 -7.98 2.14 8.50
CA TYR A 216 -7.55 3.22 9.38
C TYR A 216 -6.77 4.24 8.56
N GLY A 217 -7.20 5.49 8.58
CA GLY A 217 -6.53 6.62 7.93
C GLY A 217 -6.18 7.68 8.98
N GLU A 218 -4.95 8.18 8.93
CA GLU A 218 -4.46 9.20 9.85
C GLU A 218 -3.56 10.19 9.10
N HIS A 219 -3.77 11.48 9.38
CA HIS A 219 -2.79 12.51 9.08
C HIS A 219 -2.21 13.00 10.41
N ILE A 220 -0.97 12.62 10.73
CA ILE A 220 -0.36 12.80 12.06
C ILE A 220 -0.40 14.25 12.55
N SER A 221 -0.26 15.23 11.65
CA SER A 221 -0.32 16.65 12.00
C SER A 221 -1.73 17.26 11.97
N GLY A 222 -2.79 16.45 11.94
CA GLY A 222 -4.19 16.90 11.99
C GLY A 222 -4.79 17.39 10.66
N GLY A 223 -4.14 17.08 9.53
CA GLY A 223 -4.69 17.34 8.20
C GLY A 223 -5.79 16.34 7.80
N THR A 224 -6.19 16.37 6.53
CA THR A 224 -7.24 15.50 5.99
C THR A 224 -6.79 14.03 5.99
N ALA A 225 -7.44 13.19 6.80
CA ALA A 225 -7.19 11.75 6.85
C ALA A 225 -7.88 10.96 5.71
N GLY A 226 -8.94 11.51 5.11
CA GLY A 226 -9.67 10.91 4.01
C GLY A 226 -10.35 11.96 3.14
N PHE A 227 -10.26 11.79 1.82
CA PHE A 227 -10.83 12.71 0.84
C PHE A 227 -11.55 11.90 -0.25
N PHE A 228 -12.84 12.17 -0.44
CA PHE A 228 -13.71 11.38 -1.31
C PHE A 228 -14.36 12.29 -2.36
N LYS A 229 -14.13 12.00 -3.64
CA LYS A 229 -14.88 12.61 -4.75
C LYS A 229 -15.98 11.65 -5.18
N GLY A 230 -17.22 11.97 -4.83
CA GLY A 230 -18.40 11.13 -5.05
C GLY A 230 -19.20 10.91 -3.77
N ASN A 231 -20.13 9.96 -3.81
CA ASN A 231 -21.00 9.67 -2.67
C ASN A 231 -20.32 8.72 -1.69
N VAL A 232 -20.54 8.96 -0.40
CA VAL A 232 -20.13 8.06 0.69
C VAL A 232 -21.40 7.46 1.30
N VAL A 233 -21.48 6.13 1.33
CA VAL A 233 -22.59 5.39 1.95
C VAL A 233 -22.11 4.79 3.26
N ILE A 234 -22.77 5.14 4.36
CA ILE A 234 -22.46 4.65 5.71
C ILE A 234 -23.71 3.93 6.22
N THR A 235 -23.58 2.64 6.53
CA THR A 235 -24.70 1.78 6.97
C THR A 235 -24.80 1.68 8.49
N GLY A 236 -23.88 2.31 9.22
CA GLY A 236 -23.89 2.46 10.66
C GLY A 236 -23.87 3.93 11.06
N ASP A 237 -23.30 4.22 12.23
CA ASP A 237 -23.28 5.58 12.78
C ASP A 237 -22.05 6.39 12.32
N CYS A 238 -22.25 7.71 12.24
CA CYS A 238 -21.17 8.70 12.08
C CYS A 238 -20.92 9.40 13.42
N PHE A 239 -19.67 9.36 13.90
CA PHE A 239 -19.28 10.02 15.15
C PHE A 239 -18.53 11.32 14.84
N PHE A 240 -19.18 12.45 15.07
CA PHE A 240 -18.55 13.77 15.00
C PHE A 240 -18.27 14.29 16.42
N PRO A 241 -17.02 14.62 16.78
CA PRO A 241 -16.69 15.04 18.14
C PRO A 241 -17.13 16.47 18.49
N GLY A 242 -17.51 17.28 17.49
CA GLY A 242 -18.05 18.61 17.72
C GLY A 242 -19.51 18.62 18.19
N ALA A 243 -20.00 19.78 18.59
CA ALA A 243 -21.18 19.92 19.44
C ALA A 243 -22.45 20.42 18.72
N ASP A 244 -22.32 20.87 17.48
CA ASP A 244 -23.40 21.48 16.70
C ASP A 244 -23.41 20.99 15.24
N PHE A 245 -24.48 21.37 14.55
CA PHE A 245 -24.61 21.35 13.11
C PHE A 245 -24.67 22.80 12.64
N ALA A 246 -23.71 23.17 11.79
CA ALA A 246 -23.64 24.48 11.20
C ALA A 246 -23.78 24.41 9.67
N GLU A 247 -24.26 25.48 9.08
CA GLU A 247 -24.24 25.70 7.64
C GLU A 247 -23.53 27.02 7.36
N ASP A 248 -22.74 27.08 6.30
CA ASP A 248 -22.12 28.33 5.89
C ASP A 248 -23.20 29.26 5.31
N PHE A 249 -23.26 30.51 5.75
CA PHE A 249 -24.17 31.52 5.20
C PHE A 249 -23.39 32.71 4.66
N THR A 250 -23.95 33.39 3.66
CA THR A 250 -23.43 34.68 3.20
C THR A 250 -23.62 35.74 4.29
N ILE A 251 -22.52 36.34 4.72
CA ILE A 251 -22.49 37.41 5.71
C ILE A 251 -22.24 38.72 4.99
N ARG A 252 -23.02 39.76 5.33
CA ARG A 252 -22.79 41.11 4.80
C ARG A 252 -21.34 41.54 5.08
N GLN A 253 -20.67 42.13 4.10
CA GLN A 253 -19.21 42.34 4.14
C GLN A 253 -18.72 43.11 5.37
N GLU A 254 -19.48 44.10 5.85
CA GLU A 254 -19.14 44.93 7.02
C GLU A 254 -19.75 44.42 8.33
N ALA A 255 -20.50 43.32 8.30
CA ALA A 255 -21.16 42.79 9.48
C ALA A 255 -20.19 42.01 10.38
N VAL A 256 -20.23 42.32 11.67
CA VAL A 256 -19.53 41.55 12.70
C VAL A 256 -20.15 40.16 12.76
N ALA A 257 -19.33 39.13 12.66
CA ALA A 257 -19.76 37.73 12.79
C ALA A 257 -18.67 36.96 13.53
N THR A 258 -18.35 37.40 14.74
CA THR A 258 -17.41 36.70 15.61
C THR A 258 -18.14 35.57 16.34
N PRO A 259 -17.44 34.50 16.76
CA PRO A 259 -18.04 33.44 17.55
C PRO A 259 -18.89 33.97 18.72
N GLY A 260 -20.09 33.42 18.90
CA GLY A 260 -21.10 33.85 19.87
C GLY A 260 -22.11 34.88 19.37
N THR A 261 -21.89 35.49 18.20
CA THR A 261 -22.80 36.48 17.63
C THR A 261 -24.11 35.82 17.17
N VAL A 262 -25.24 36.35 17.62
CA VAL A 262 -26.57 36.00 17.10
C VAL A 262 -26.80 36.69 15.76
N MET A 263 -27.13 35.90 14.74
CA MET A 263 -27.30 36.38 13.36
C MET A 263 -28.77 36.29 12.93
N ALA A 264 -29.20 37.27 12.13
CA ALA A 264 -30.53 37.37 11.55
C ALA A 264 -30.45 37.70 10.04
N LEU A 265 -31.47 37.28 9.29
CA LEU A 265 -31.59 37.59 7.87
C LEU A 265 -31.91 39.07 7.67
N SER A 266 -31.18 39.68 6.75
CA SER A 266 -31.57 40.97 6.19
C SER A 266 -32.56 40.80 5.03
N GLU A 267 -33.16 41.89 4.59
CA GLU A 267 -34.09 41.92 3.45
C GLU A 267 -33.48 41.38 2.14
N THR A 268 -32.15 41.43 2.01
CA THR A 268 -31.41 40.93 0.84
C THR A 268 -30.99 39.46 0.97
N GLY A 269 -31.33 38.79 2.08
CA GLY A 269 -31.00 37.38 2.34
C GLY A 269 -29.60 37.13 2.92
N GLU A 270 -28.77 38.15 3.07
CA GLU A 270 -27.49 38.06 3.79
C GLU A 270 -27.73 38.11 5.30
N LEU A 271 -26.82 37.51 6.08
CA LEU A 271 -26.87 37.61 7.53
C LEU A 271 -26.16 38.84 8.09
N VAL A 272 -26.75 39.39 9.15
CA VAL A 272 -26.23 40.49 9.97
C VAL A 272 -26.46 40.21 11.46
N PRO A 273 -25.71 40.83 12.39
CA PRO A 273 -26.04 40.77 13.81
C PRO A 273 -27.48 41.18 14.07
N CYS A 274 -28.20 40.41 14.88
CA CYS A 274 -29.55 40.79 15.30
C CYS A 274 -29.51 42.13 16.06
N ARG A 275 -30.52 42.97 15.89
CA ARG A 275 -30.64 44.27 16.60
C ARG A 275 -32.07 44.58 17.06
N VAL A 276 -33.03 43.75 16.67
CA VAL A 276 -34.43 43.93 16.98
C VAL A 276 -34.82 42.87 18.02
N PRO A 277 -35.47 43.25 19.14
CA PRO A 277 -35.94 42.27 20.12
C PRO A 277 -37.09 41.44 19.54
N TYR A 278 -37.09 40.13 19.80
CA TYR A 278 -38.08 39.19 19.22
C TYR A 278 -38.17 39.27 17.69
N ASP A 279 -37.01 39.26 17.04
CA ASP A 279 -36.89 39.27 15.59
C ASP A 279 -37.14 37.85 15.06
N THR A 280 -38.15 37.70 14.20
CA THR A 280 -38.50 36.40 13.61
C THR A 280 -37.56 35.98 12.47
N THR A 281 -36.60 36.83 12.12
CA THR A 281 -35.60 36.55 11.08
C THR A 281 -34.28 36.01 11.64
N VAL A 282 -34.20 35.77 12.95
CA VAL A 282 -33.05 35.11 13.57
C VAL A 282 -32.80 33.74 12.95
N VAL A 283 -31.54 33.46 12.65
CA VAL A 283 -31.12 32.21 11.99
C VAL A 283 -30.31 31.34 12.91
N GLY A 284 -29.51 31.90 13.82
CA GLY A 284 -28.65 31.10 14.67
C GLY A 284 -27.50 31.90 15.24
N VAL A 285 -26.45 31.19 15.64
CA VAL A 285 -25.29 31.78 16.32
C VAL A 285 -24.01 31.36 15.61
N VAL A 286 -23.07 32.29 15.44
CA VAL A 286 -21.74 31.97 14.90
C VAL A 286 -21.01 31.03 15.89
N PRO A 287 -20.60 29.82 15.50
CA PRO A 287 -20.00 28.85 16.41
C PRO A 287 -18.50 29.08 16.66
N GLY A 288 -17.91 28.25 17.53
CA GLY A 288 -16.47 28.28 17.82
C GLY A 288 -16.06 29.14 19.03
N ALA A 289 -17.03 29.67 19.79
CA ALA A 289 -16.77 30.37 21.04
C ALA A 289 -16.65 29.37 22.21
N GLY A 290 -15.90 29.75 23.25
CA GLY A 290 -15.73 28.94 24.45
C GLY A 290 -15.08 27.59 24.15
N THR A 291 -15.69 26.50 24.64
CA THR A 291 -15.14 25.13 24.54
C THR A 291 -15.84 24.26 23.49
N PHE A 292 -16.91 24.74 22.86
CA PHE A 292 -17.63 23.99 21.84
C PHE A 292 -17.01 24.23 20.45
N ARG A 293 -16.77 23.13 19.74
CA ARG A 293 -16.29 23.13 18.36
C ARG A 293 -17.36 22.60 17.43
N THR A 294 -17.31 23.03 16.18
CA THR A 294 -18.34 22.63 15.22
C THR A 294 -18.29 21.14 14.90
N GLY A 295 -19.44 20.48 14.90
CA GLY A 295 -19.54 19.03 14.63
C GLY A 295 -19.47 18.73 13.14
N ILE A 296 -20.36 19.36 12.39
CA ILE A 296 -20.44 19.26 10.94
C ILE A 296 -20.78 20.63 10.36
N THR A 297 -20.18 20.96 9.23
CA THR A 297 -20.45 22.19 8.47
C THR A 297 -20.98 21.82 7.09
N MET A 298 -22.14 22.36 6.75
CA MET A 298 -22.81 22.18 5.45
C MET A 298 -22.62 23.40 4.54
N ASP A 299 -22.84 23.19 3.23
CA ASP A 299 -22.68 24.19 2.16
C ASP A 299 -21.34 24.96 2.18
N LYS A 300 -20.26 24.27 2.58
CA LYS A 300 -18.92 24.83 2.52
C LYS A 300 -18.48 24.97 1.07
N GLN A 301 -18.19 26.19 0.65
CA GLN A 301 -17.78 26.52 -0.72
C GLN A 301 -16.38 27.13 -0.70
N GLU A 302 -15.40 26.43 -1.28
CA GLU A 302 -14.00 26.89 -1.30
C GLU A 302 -13.79 28.11 -2.21
N GLU A 303 -14.58 28.24 -3.28
CA GLU A 303 -14.49 29.32 -4.26
C GLU A 303 -15.75 30.21 -4.22
N SER A 304 -15.89 31.01 -3.16
CA SER A 304 -16.95 32.03 -3.05
C SER A 304 -16.36 33.43 -3.15
N VAL A 305 -16.97 34.30 -3.96
CA VAL A 305 -16.65 35.74 -4.01
C VAL A 305 -17.19 36.47 -2.79
N ALA A 306 -18.28 35.95 -2.20
CA ALA A 306 -18.90 36.51 -1.00
C ALA A 306 -18.28 35.93 0.27
N ARG A 307 -18.22 36.74 1.34
CA ARG A 307 -17.81 36.29 2.67
C ARG A 307 -18.85 35.31 3.21
N ARG A 308 -18.44 34.07 3.47
CA ARG A 308 -19.28 33.04 4.08
C ARG A 308 -18.70 32.59 5.40
N GLU A 309 -19.56 32.40 6.40
CA GLU A 309 -19.18 31.94 7.73
C GLU A 309 -20.18 30.91 8.24
N PRO A 310 -19.74 29.93 9.04
CA PRO A 310 -20.65 28.95 9.63
C PRO A 310 -21.59 29.62 10.63
N VAL A 311 -22.86 29.21 10.60
CA VAL A 311 -23.86 29.56 11.62
C VAL A 311 -24.46 28.27 12.14
N ALA A 312 -24.39 28.08 13.46
CA ALA A 312 -24.97 26.93 14.13
C ALA A 312 -26.50 27.04 14.13
N LEU A 313 -27.14 25.97 13.67
CA LEU A 313 -28.60 25.88 13.52
C LEU A 313 -29.23 24.97 14.57
N VAL A 314 -28.47 24.00 15.08
CA VAL A 314 -28.88 23.07 16.14
C VAL A 314 -27.67 22.57 16.90
N GLY A 315 -27.85 22.27 18.18
CA GLY A 315 -26.81 21.74 19.06
C GLY A 315 -26.33 22.76 20.07
N LYS A 316 -25.17 22.51 20.68
CA LYS A 316 -24.64 23.35 21.77
C LYS A 316 -23.65 24.37 21.23
N VAL A 317 -23.88 25.64 21.54
CA VAL A 317 -23.01 26.75 21.16
C VAL A 317 -22.83 27.70 22.35
N PHE A 318 -21.77 28.48 22.36
CA PHE A 318 -21.70 29.66 23.23
C PHE A 318 -22.32 30.85 22.51
N CYS A 319 -23.16 31.61 23.21
CA CYS A 319 -23.93 32.74 22.69
C CYS A 319 -23.65 33.99 23.51
N ASN A 320 -23.47 35.13 22.84
CA ASN A 320 -23.49 36.43 23.48
C ASN A 320 -24.92 36.69 23.97
N ALA A 321 -25.07 36.96 25.25
CA ALA A 321 -26.35 37.20 25.89
C ALA A 321 -26.33 38.50 26.70
N ASP A 322 -27.48 39.14 26.82
CA ASP A 322 -27.68 40.40 27.53
C ASP A 322 -28.82 40.24 28.56
N ALA A 323 -28.44 40.20 29.83
CA ALA A 323 -29.34 40.08 30.98
C ALA A 323 -29.88 41.42 31.47
N SER A 324 -29.59 42.54 30.78
CA SER A 324 -30.16 43.86 31.10
C SER A 324 -31.69 43.91 30.95
N TYR A 325 -32.27 42.94 30.23
CA TYR A 325 -33.71 42.76 30.01
C TYR A 325 -34.33 41.66 30.88
N GLY A 326 -33.58 41.15 31.85
CA GLY A 326 -33.96 40.10 32.78
C GLY A 326 -32.84 39.07 32.96
N ALA A 327 -32.56 38.71 34.21
CA ALA A 327 -31.62 37.64 34.54
C ALA A 327 -31.99 36.35 33.79
N ILE A 328 -30.98 35.71 33.20
CA ILE A 328 -31.10 34.46 32.46
C ILE A 328 -30.79 33.32 33.42
N GLU A 329 -31.69 32.36 33.52
CA GLU A 329 -31.53 31.13 34.28
C GLU A 329 -31.41 29.93 33.34
N VAL A 330 -30.86 28.82 33.86
CA VAL A 330 -30.78 27.57 33.09
C VAL A 330 -32.18 27.13 32.67
N GLY A 331 -32.36 26.87 31.37
CA GLY A 331 -33.63 26.45 30.78
C GLY A 331 -34.50 27.58 30.25
N ASP A 332 -34.16 28.84 30.52
CA ASP A 332 -34.86 29.99 29.94
C ASP A 332 -34.79 29.97 28.41
N LEU A 333 -35.92 30.28 27.77
CA LEU A 333 -35.96 30.55 26.34
C LEU A 333 -35.24 31.86 26.04
N LEU A 334 -34.45 31.88 24.98
CA LEU A 334 -33.69 33.03 24.52
C LEU A 334 -34.17 33.50 23.14
N THR A 335 -34.24 34.80 22.96
CA THR A 335 -34.62 35.50 21.72
C THR A 335 -33.58 36.59 21.40
N SER A 336 -33.61 37.19 20.21
CA SER A 336 -32.74 38.34 19.88
C SER A 336 -32.91 39.52 20.85
N SER A 337 -31.80 40.23 21.11
CA SER A 337 -31.73 41.44 21.95
C SER A 337 -31.68 42.72 21.10
N PRO A 338 -32.05 43.90 21.64
CA PRO A 338 -31.68 45.19 21.07
C PRO A 338 -30.16 45.41 21.01
N THR A 339 -29.41 44.73 21.88
CA THR A 339 -27.94 44.77 21.89
C THR A 339 -27.40 43.98 20.70
N PRO A 340 -26.64 44.61 19.78
CA PRO A 340 -26.25 43.98 18.52
C PRO A 340 -25.59 42.61 18.69
N GLY A 341 -26.14 41.59 18.03
CA GLY A 341 -25.60 40.23 18.04
C GLY A 341 -25.73 39.49 19.37
N HIS A 342 -26.56 39.98 20.30
CA HIS A 342 -26.81 39.32 21.59
C HIS A 342 -28.21 38.70 21.64
N ALA A 343 -28.35 37.65 22.44
CA ALA A 343 -29.64 37.11 22.86
C ALA A 343 -30.09 37.75 24.20
N MET A 344 -31.37 37.67 24.52
CA MET A 344 -31.95 38.04 25.81
C MET A 344 -33.03 37.02 26.20
N LYS A 345 -33.46 37.03 27.47
CA LYS A 345 -34.57 36.19 27.93
C LYS A 345 -35.87 36.49 27.16
N ALA A 346 -36.51 35.47 26.63
CA ALA A 346 -37.82 35.55 25.99
C ALA A 346 -38.93 35.54 27.06
N SER A 347 -39.17 36.70 27.65
CA SER A 347 -40.16 36.91 28.72
C SER A 347 -41.60 37.15 28.21
N ASP A 348 -41.80 37.40 26.92
CA ASP A 348 -43.11 37.60 26.28
C ASP A 348 -43.48 36.37 25.42
N PRO A 349 -44.33 35.47 25.92
CA PRO A 349 -44.74 34.28 25.19
C PRO A 349 -45.49 34.58 23.89
N ALA A 350 -46.16 35.74 23.76
CA ALA A 350 -46.92 36.08 22.56
C ALA A 350 -46.01 36.45 21.38
N ARG A 351 -44.78 36.89 21.65
CA ARG A 351 -43.77 37.25 20.65
C ARG A 351 -42.70 36.19 20.45
N ALA A 352 -42.60 35.23 21.35
CA ALA A 352 -41.56 34.19 21.33
C ALA A 352 -41.67 33.23 20.14
N PHE A 353 -42.89 32.97 19.65
CA PHE A 353 -43.09 32.06 18.53
C PHE A 353 -42.41 32.60 17.25
N GLY A 354 -41.48 31.83 16.68
CA GLY A 354 -40.69 32.22 15.52
C GLY A 354 -39.50 33.13 15.80
N SER A 355 -39.26 33.57 17.04
CA SER A 355 -38.11 34.42 17.42
C SER A 355 -37.15 33.75 18.42
N VAL A 356 -37.50 32.56 18.92
CA VAL A 356 -36.67 31.81 19.86
C VAL A 356 -35.48 31.19 19.15
N ILE A 357 -34.29 31.46 19.69
CA ILE A 357 -33.02 30.93 19.21
C ILE A 357 -32.70 29.60 19.90
N GLY A 358 -33.09 29.45 21.17
CA GLY A 358 -32.81 28.25 21.95
C GLY A 358 -33.04 28.42 23.45
N LYS A 359 -32.39 27.56 24.23
CA LYS A 359 -32.45 27.55 25.70
C LYS A 359 -31.09 27.79 26.34
N ALA A 360 -31.07 28.59 27.40
CA ALA A 360 -29.87 28.81 28.21
C ALA A 360 -29.43 27.51 28.91
N MET A 361 -28.12 27.23 28.90
CA MET A 361 -27.50 26.11 29.64
C MET A 361 -26.67 26.58 30.83
N ALA A 362 -26.51 27.89 31.01
CA ALA A 362 -25.90 28.51 32.16
C ALA A 362 -26.61 29.83 32.48
N PRO A 363 -26.57 30.29 33.74
CA PRO A 363 -27.19 31.56 34.11
C PRO A 363 -26.34 32.77 33.71
N LEU A 364 -26.98 33.93 33.61
CA LEU A 364 -26.36 35.26 33.52
C LEU A 364 -27.22 36.25 34.33
N ASP A 365 -26.69 36.71 35.46
CA ASP A 365 -27.46 37.51 36.42
C ASP A 365 -27.70 38.94 35.92
N GLU A 366 -26.66 39.58 35.35
CA GLU A 366 -26.72 40.97 34.87
C GLU A 366 -25.73 41.22 33.72
N GLY A 367 -25.97 42.30 32.96
CA GLY A 367 -25.07 42.77 31.91
C GLY A 367 -24.97 41.84 30.69
N CYS A 368 -23.89 42.02 29.92
CA CYS A 368 -23.61 41.18 28.74
C CYS A 368 -22.56 40.12 29.06
N GLY A 369 -22.75 38.91 28.56
CA GLY A 369 -21.83 37.79 28.78
C GLY A 369 -21.96 36.70 27.73
N LEU A 370 -20.95 35.83 27.67
CA LEU A 370 -20.94 34.66 26.80
C LEU A 370 -21.42 33.44 27.59
N ILE A 371 -22.56 32.84 27.22
CA ILE A 371 -23.13 31.68 27.91
C ILE A 371 -23.36 30.51 26.96
N PRO A 372 -23.21 29.25 27.40
CA PRO A 372 -23.63 28.09 26.61
C PRO A 372 -25.15 28.06 26.47
N ILE A 373 -25.62 27.74 25.27
CA ILE A 373 -27.04 27.56 24.94
C ILE A 373 -27.21 26.28 24.12
N LEU A 374 -28.40 25.69 24.20
CA LEU A 374 -28.87 24.67 23.28
C LEU A 374 -29.70 25.36 22.20
N ILE A 375 -29.19 25.41 20.97
CA ILE A 375 -29.94 25.96 19.83
C ILE A 375 -31.08 25.00 19.49
N SER A 376 -32.27 25.56 19.39
CA SER A 376 -33.47 24.90 18.91
C SER A 376 -34.35 25.98 18.28
N LEU A 377 -34.09 26.30 17.01
CA LEU A 377 -34.92 27.24 16.25
C LEU A 377 -36.31 26.60 16.10
N GLN A 378 -37.35 27.29 16.57
CA GLN A 378 -38.75 26.83 16.57
C GLN A 378 -39.67 27.78 15.84
#